data_AF-A0A6I7NFY7-F1
#
_entry.id   AF-A0A6I7NFY7-F1
#
_cell.length_a   1.000
_cell.length_b   1.000
_cell.length_c   1.000
_cell.angle_alpha   90.00
_cell.angle_beta   90.00
_cell.angle_gamma   90.00
#
_symmetry.space_group_name_H-M   'P 1'
#
loop_
_entity.id
_entity.type
_entity.pdbx_description
1 polymer ?
#
loop_
_entity_poly.entity_id
_entity_poly.type
_entity_poly.pdbx_seq_one_letter_code
_entity_poly.pdbx_strand_id
1 'polypeptide(L)'
;NEGLTQSQIKDVGIAAIKDIEIDTADGLTEAIDANMTDVTTLEDAVRVINTAIAERVAAGDADAAAIADAGFQASLRVNNDGSTTIAITANFSAEDFTVSGGEVTLVGGGAGDEVDLFESIVTATQVNLTEVDLSTREAATQALGAVDGALTQINSLRAELGAVQVRFESTISNLSVSVENQSAARSRIQDADFAAETAALTKAQILQQAGISVLSQANASTQSVLALLQ
;
A
#
# COMPACT_ATOMS: atom_id res chain seq x y z
N ASN A 1 47.28 4.43 -5.42
CA ASN A 1 46.38 5.59 -5.31
C ASN A 1 45.74 5.54 -3.95
N GLU A 2 46.37 6.17 -2.96
CA GLU A 2 45.70 6.46 -1.70
C GLU A 2 44.74 7.61 -2.00
N GLY A 3 43.44 7.39 -1.80
CA GLY A 3 42.41 8.40 -2.04
C GLY A 3 42.68 9.66 -1.22
N LEU A 4 42.15 10.79 -1.67
CA LEU A 4 42.28 12.05 -0.94
C LEU A 4 41.46 11.99 0.34
N THR A 5 42.09 12.35 1.46
CA THR A 5 41.42 12.42 2.76
C THR A 5 40.43 13.58 2.80
N GLN A 6 39.41 13.52 3.66
CA GLN A 6 38.41 14.57 3.83
C GLN A 6 39.00 15.96 4.13
N SER A 7 40.19 16.02 4.76
CA SER A 7 40.93 17.26 4.97
C SER A 7 41.55 17.81 3.68
N GLN A 8 42.00 16.95 2.77
CA GLN A 8 42.58 17.34 1.49
C GLN A 8 41.50 17.79 0.49
N ILE A 9 40.31 17.16 0.51
CA ILE A 9 39.17 17.57 -0.33
C ILE A 9 38.72 18.99 0.04
N LYS A 10 38.72 19.32 1.34
CA LYS A 10 38.34 20.66 1.83
C LYS A 10 39.31 21.76 1.40
N ASP A 11 40.61 21.45 1.31
CA ASP A 11 41.65 22.42 0.95
C ASP A 11 41.85 22.56 -0.57
N VAL A 12 41.48 21.54 -1.36
CA VAL A 12 41.63 21.55 -2.82
C VAL A 12 40.37 22.07 -3.52
N GLY A 13 39.18 22.00 -2.91
CA GLY A 13 37.95 22.51 -3.52
C GLY A 13 37.45 21.68 -4.71
N ILE A 14 36.14 21.67 -4.92
CA ILE A 14 35.49 20.93 -6.00
C ILE A 14 35.25 21.89 -7.18
N ALA A 15 35.75 21.51 -8.37
CA ALA A 15 35.58 22.30 -9.59
C ALA A 15 34.25 21.98 -10.31
N ALA A 16 33.88 20.71 -10.35
CA ALA A 16 32.62 20.22 -10.91
C ALA A 16 32.31 18.81 -10.40
N ILE A 17 31.03 18.46 -10.36
CA ILE A 17 30.53 17.09 -10.15
C ILE A 17 29.69 16.73 -11.38
N LYS A 18 29.92 15.56 -11.99
CA LYS A 18 29.12 15.08 -13.12
C LYS A 18 27.73 14.65 -12.64
N ASP A 19 26.73 14.81 -13.52
CA ASP A 19 25.37 14.34 -13.26
C ASP A 19 25.34 12.84 -12.93
N ILE A 20 24.35 12.47 -12.14
CA ILE A 20 24.18 11.10 -11.66
C ILE A 20 22.89 10.56 -12.25
N GLU A 21 23.00 9.39 -12.87
CA GLU A 21 21.89 8.67 -13.47
C GLU A 21 21.68 7.37 -12.68
N ILE A 22 20.47 7.18 -12.15
CA ILE A 22 20.06 5.92 -11.53
C ILE A 22 19.07 5.24 -12.48
N ASP A 23 19.49 4.13 -13.08
CA ASP A 23 18.67 3.37 -14.00
C ASP A 23 18.56 1.91 -13.54
N THR A 24 17.59 1.19 -14.07
CA THR A 24 17.56 -0.27 -14.01
C THR A 24 17.98 -0.86 -15.34
N ALA A 25 18.66 -2.00 -15.31
CA ALA A 25 19.01 -2.78 -16.48
C ALA A 25 17.80 -3.23 -17.33
N ASP A 26 16.56 -3.25 -16.80
CA ASP A 26 15.37 -3.71 -17.54
C ASP A 26 13.98 -3.19 -17.05
N GLY A 27 13.90 -2.22 -16.12
CA GLY A 27 12.67 -1.94 -15.34
C GLY A 27 12.10 -0.51 -15.30
N LEU A 28 12.90 0.52 -15.55
CA LEU A 28 12.49 1.92 -15.56
C LEU A 28 12.36 2.37 -17.01
N THR A 29 11.24 3.02 -17.32
CA THR A 29 11.05 3.70 -18.61
C THR A 29 11.77 5.05 -18.65
N GLU A 30 12.07 5.63 -17.48
CA GLU A 30 12.85 6.86 -17.31
C GLU A 30 13.77 6.76 -16.10
N ALA A 31 15.07 6.99 -16.31
CA ALA A 31 16.10 7.05 -15.27
C ALA A 31 15.91 8.25 -14.34
N ILE A 32 16.52 8.18 -13.15
CA ILE A 32 16.58 9.30 -12.20
C ILE A 32 17.81 10.13 -12.51
N ASP A 33 17.61 11.32 -13.05
CA ASP A 33 18.69 12.29 -13.30
C ASP A 33 18.80 13.30 -12.16
N ALA A 34 19.94 13.32 -11.49
CA ALA A 34 20.27 14.34 -10.50
C ALA A 34 21.24 15.37 -11.09
N ASN A 35 20.74 16.59 -11.32
CA ASN A 35 21.52 17.70 -11.89
C ASN A 35 22.50 18.29 -10.88
N MET A 36 23.79 18.21 -11.16
CA MET A 36 24.88 18.60 -10.26
C MET A 36 25.45 20.01 -10.52
N THR A 37 24.85 20.80 -11.42
CA THR A 37 25.41 22.07 -11.93
C THR A 37 25.76 23.10 -10.84
N ASP A 38 24.99 23.18 -9.75
CA ASP A 38 25.19 24.16 -8.65
C ASP A 38 25.77 23.52 -7.36
N VAL A 39 26.24 22.28 -7.44
CA VAL A 39 26.72 21.53 -6.28
C VAL A 39 28.19 21.82 -6.02
N THR A 40 28.52 22.24 -4.79
CA THR A 40 29.89 22.60 -4.39
C THR A 40 30.44 21.76 -3.23
N THR A 41 29.58 20.97 -2.57
CA THR A 41 29.94 20.07 -1.47
C THR A 41 29.33 18.69 -1.69
N LEU A 42 29.91 17.65 -1.08
CA LEU A 42 29.33 16.30 -1.17
C LEU A 42 27.98 16.22 -0.43
N GLU A 43 27.81 17.00 0.64
CA GLU A 43 26.54 17.10 1.36
C GLU A 43 25.43 17.71 0.49
N ASP A 44 25.77 18.72 -0.32
CA ASP A 44 24.84 19.26 -1.32
C ASP A 44 24.51 18.24 -2.41
N ALA A 45 25.49 17.44 -2.85
CA ALA A 45 25.26 16.37 -3.81
C ALA A 45 24.25 15.35 -3.26
N VAL A 46 24.45 14.88 -2.02
CA VAL A 46 23.52 13.96 -1.33
C VAL A 46 22.11 14.55 -1.25
N ARG A 47 21.99 15.84 -0.94
CA ARG A 47 20.69 16.51 -0.89
C ARG A 47 20.02 16.52 -2.26
N VAL A 48 20.73 16.90 -3.31
CA VAL A 48 20.18 16.97 -4.67
C VAL A 48 19.76 15.58 -5.17
N ILE A 49 20.55 14.54 -4.90
CA ILE A 49 20.21 13.15 -5.28
C ILE A 49 18.92 12.71 -4.56
N ASN A 50 18.81 12.95 -3.25
CA ASN A 50 17.60 12.61 -2.50
C ASN A 50 16.37 13.41 -2.98
N THR A 51 16.55 14.65 -3.43
CA THR A 51 15.48 15.43 -4.07
C THR A 51 15.04 14.82 -5.40
N ALA A 52 15.98 14.46 -6.28
CA ALA A 52 15.67 13.83 -7.56
C ALA A 52 14.92 12.50 -7.39
N ILE A 53 15.33 11.67 -6.42
CA ILE A 53 14.62 10.43 -6.06
C ILE A 53 13.18 10.73 -5.62
N ALA A 54 12.98 11.71 -4.73
CA ALA A 54 11.66 12.08 -4.23
C ALA A 54 10.75 12.65 -5.33
N GLU A 55 11.30 13.44 -6.25
CA GLU A 55 10.56 13.96 -7.41
C GLU A 55 10.13 12.83 -8.33
N ARG A 56 10.99 11.84 -8.57
CA ARG A 56 10.65 10.67 -9.38
C ARG A 56 9.54 9.82 -8.73
N VAL A 57 9.59 9.63 -7.42
CA VAL A 57 8.52 8.96 -6.65
C VAL A 57 7.20 9.74 -6.74
N ALA A 58 7.25 11.06 -6.85
CA ALA A 58 6.06 11.89 -6.98
C ALA A 58 5.43 11.87 -8.39
N ALA A 59 6.10 11.30 -9.40
CA ALA A 59 5.60 11.23 -10.78
C ALA A 59 4.34 10.36 -10.91
N GLY A 60 4.15 9.37 -10.02
CA GLY A 60 2.91 8.60 -9.90
C GLY A 60 2.65 7.59 -11.02
N ASP A 61 3.66 7.27 -11.83
CA ASP A 61 3.64 6.17 -12.82
C ASP A 61 4.00 4.81 -12.16
N ALA A 62 4.06 3.75 -12.98
CA ALA A 62 4.39 2.40 -12.49
C ALA A 62 5.80 2.34 -11.89
N ASP A 63 6.72 3.09 -12.47
CA ASP A 63 8.12 3.20 -12.08
C ASP A 63 8.28 3.95 -10.75
N ALA A 64 7.49 4.99 -10.51
CA ALA A 64 7.45 5.73 -9.25
C ALA A 64 7.05 4.83 -8.08
N ALA A 65 6.12 3.89 -8.31
CA ALA A 65 5.76 2.90 -7.31
C ALA A 65 6.92 1.93 -7.03
N ALA A 66 7.65 1.48 -8.06
CA ALA A 66 8.80 0.61 -7.90
C ALA A 66 9.95 1.30 -7.13
N ILE A 67 10.22 2.57 -7.44
CA ILE A 67 11.26 3.37 -6.75
C ILE A 67 10.85 3.65 -5.30
N ALA A 68 9.57 3.93 -5.05
CA ALA A 68 9.05 4.14 -3.70
C ALA A 68 9.16 2.86 -2.85
N ASP A 69 8.85 1.70 -3.43
CA ASP A 69 8.94 0.41 -2.75
C ASP A 69 10.40 -0.01 -2.51
N ALA A 70 11.29 0.29 -3.46
CA ALA A 70 12.74 0.10 -3.31
C ALA A 70 13.36 1.04 -2.26
N GLY A 71 12.75 2.19 -1.97
CA GLY A 71 13.14 3.06 -0.86
C GLY A 71 14.55 3.65 -0.99
N PHE A 72 14.92 4.12 -2.17
CA PHE A 72 16.25 4.66 -2.44
C PHE A 72 16.61 5.86 -1.54
N GLN A 73 17.83 5.84 -1.01
CA GLN A 73 18.42 6.94 -0.25
C GLN A 73 19.90 7.11 -0.55
N ALA A 74 20.31 8.34 -0.83
CA ALA A 74 21.72 8.71 -0.91
C ALA A 74 22.24 9.15 0.46
N SER A 75 23.44 8.70 0.82
CA SER A 75 24.13 9.09 2.04
C SER A 75 25.64 9.17 1.83
N LEU A 76 26.32 9.90 2.71
CA LEU A 76 27.77 10.00 2.69
C LEU A 76 28.39 8.82 3.45
N ARG A 77 29.32 8.11 2.83
CA ARG A 77 29.97 6.93 3.38
C ARG A 77 31.45 7.20 3.60
N VAL A 78 31.96 6.88 4.79
CA VAL A 78 33.39 6.91 5.08
C VAL A 78 33.90 5.47 5.11
N ASN A 79 34.77 5.16 4.16
CA ASN A 79 35.39 3.85 4.00
C ASN A 79 36.44 3.58 5.09
N ASN A 80 36.84 2.32 5.21
CA ASN A 80 37.83 1.90 6.20
C ASN A 80 39.24 2.47 5.94
N ASP A 81 39.51 2.90 4.71
CA ASP A 81 40.73 3.59 4.31
C ASP A 81 40.70 5.11 4.59
N GLY A 82 39.57 5.63 5.10
CA GLY A 82 39.38 7.05 5.40
C GLY A 82 38.95 7.92 4.23
N SER A 83 38.69 7.32 3.06
CA SER A 83 38.05 8.02 1.93
C SER A 83 36.56 8.25 2.20
N THR A 84 36.02 9.35 1.67
CA THR A 84 34.60 9.69 1.77
C THR A 84 33.97 9.61 0.39
N THR A 85 32.94 8.78 0.25
CA THR A 85 32.20 8.49 -0.99
C THR A 85 30.70 8.76 -0.79
N ILE A 86 29.92 8.73 -1.87
CA ILE A 86 28.45 8.74 -1.78
C ILE A 86 27.96 7.31 -2.00
N ALA A 87 27.06 6.85 -1.13
CA ALA A 87 26.42 5.55 -1.27
C ALA A 87 24.92 5.74 -1.49
N ILE A 88 24.38 5.08 -2.51
CA ILE A 88 22.93 4.93 -2.72
C ILE A 88 22.53 3.56 -2.18
N THR A 89 21.62 3.56 -1.21
CA THR A 89 21.09 2.35 -0.56
C THR A 89 19.62 2.18 -0.91
N ALA A 90 19.18 0.92 -0.99
CA ALA A 90 17.78 0.54 -1.19
C ALA A 90 17.38 -0.55 -0.17
N ASN A 91 16.09 -0.67 0.08
CA ASN A 91 15.46 -1.48 1.14
C ASN A 91 15.33 -2.97 0.83
N PHE A 92 15.91 -3.48 -0.26
CA PHE A 92 15.90 -4.84 -0.83
C PHE A 92 15.18 -4.94 -2.18
N SER A 93 15.76 -5.77 -3.07
CA SER A 93 15.35 -6.05 -4.46
C SER A 93 15.79 -5.01 -5.49
N ALA A 94 17.04 -4.58 -5.42
CA ALA A 94 17.65 -3.76 -6.46
C ALA A 94 18.58 -4.54 -7.39
N GLU A 95 18.35 -5.86 -7.58
CA GLU A 95 19.17 -6.69 -8.49
C GLU A 95 19.23 -6.11 -9.92
N ASP A 96 18.25 -5.27 -10.27
CA ASP A 96 18.17 -4.62 -11.57
C ASP A 96 18.72 -3.19 -11.61
N PHE A 97 19.14 -2.55 -10.51
CA PHE A 97 19.52 -1.12 -10.53
C PHE A 97 21.02 -0.87 -10.66
N THR A 98 21.38 0.00 -11.59
CA THR A 98 22.72 0.51 -11.82
C THR A 98 22.74 2.01 -11.60
N VAL A 99 23.63 2.48 -10.73
CA VAL A 99 23.96 3.90 -10.62
C VAL A 99 25.16 4.16 -11.50
N SER A 100 25.10 5.16 -12.36
CA SER A 100 26.24 5.58 -13.17
C SER A 100 26.49 7.09 -13.06
N GLY A 101 27.71 7.52 -13.38
CA GLY A 101 28.14 8.91 -13.22
C GLY A 101 28.74 9.22 -11.85
N GLY A 102 28.64 10.47 -11.41
CA GLY A 102 29.14 10.88 -10.09
C GLY A 102 30.65 11.01 -9.96
N GLU A 103 31.34 11.49 -10.98
CA GLU A 103 32.76 11.83 -10.86
C GLU A 103 32.94 13.27 -10.39
N VAL A 104 33.87 13.49 -9.46
CA VAL A 104 34.27 14.82 -8.98
C VAL A 104 35.58 15.23 -9.62
N THR A 105 35.58 16.39 -10.27
CA THR A 105 36.80 17.08 -10.70
C THR A 105 37.22 18.06 -9.62
N LEU A 106 38.46 17.96 -9.17
CA LEU A 106 39.03 18.84 -8.14
C LEU A 106 39.67 20.08 -8.77
N VAL A 107 39.64 21.21 -8.05
CA VAL A 107 40.27 22.44 -8.55
C VAL A 107 41.78 22.25 -8.65
N GLY A 108 42.30 22.38 -9.88
CA GLY A 108 43.72 22.19 -10.16
C GLY A 108 44.14 20.74 -10.48
N GLY A 109 43.20 19.79 -10.53
CA GLY A 109 43.43 18.44 -11.03
C GLY A 109 43.64 18.41 -12.55
N GLY A 110 44.56 17.56 -13.02
CA GLY A 110 44.77 17.28 -14.44
C GLY A 110 43.72 16.34 -15.00
N ALA A 111 43.72 16.13 -16.33
CA ALA A 111 42.88 15.11 -16.94
C ALA A 111 43.24 13.72 -16.35
N GLY A 112 42.29 13.10 -15.63
CA GLY A 112 42.47 11.84 -14.91
C GLY A 112 42.51 11.93 -13.38
N ASP A 113 42.41 13.13 -12.78
CA ASP A 113 42.25 13.32 -11.32
C ASP A 113 40.78 13.29 -10.88
N GLU A 114 39.91 12.67 -11.68
CA GLU A 114 38.50 12.46 -11.38
C GLU A 114 38.38 11.45 -10.23
N VAL A 115 37.67 11.83 -9.17
CA VAL A 115 37.34 10.94 -8.07
C VAL A 115 35.97 10.35 -8.34
N ASP A 116 35.90 9.03 -8.51
CA ASP A 116 34.64 8.29 -8.57
C ASP A 116 33.99 8.30 -7.17
N LEU A 117 32.79 8.88 -7.07
CA LEU A 117 32.02 8.91 -5.81
C LEU A 117 31.34 7.59 -5.50
N PHE A 118 31.20 6.72 -6.49
CA PHE A 118 30.47 5.47 -6.44
C PHE A 118 31.40 4.30 -6.81
N GLU A 119 32.44 4.09 -6.00
CA GLU A 119 33.42 3.00 -6.16
C GLU A 119 32.75 1.72 -6.68
N SER A 120 33.27 1.20 -7.80
CA SER A 120 32.84 0.00 -8.55
C SER A 120 31.50 -0.57 -8.08
N ILE A 121 30.42 -0.15 -8.74
CA ILE A 121 29.01 -0.58 -8.54
C ILE A 121 28.97 -1.92 -7.83
N VAL A 122 28.73 -1.88 -6.52
CA VAL A 122 28.37 -3.08 -5.77
C VAL A 122 26.94 -3.37 -6.20
N THR A 123 26.78 -4.27 -7.18
CA THR A 123 25.48 -4.84 -7.54
C THR A 123 24.71 -5.10 -6.26
N ALA A 124 23.49 -4.56 -6.15
CA ALA A 124 22.71 -4.58 -4.93
C ALA A 124 22.58 -6.02 -4.45
N THR A 125 23.42 -6.40 -3.50
CA THR A 125 23.47 -7.76 -3.01
C THR A 125 22.40 -7.86 -1.95
N GLN A 126 21.47 -8.79 -2.13
CA GLN A 126 20.47 -9.08 -1.11
C GLN A 126 21.19 -9.48 0.19
N VAL A 127 21.22 -8.56 1.15
CA VAL A 127 21.68 -8.82 2.52
C VAL A 127 20.66 -9.75 3.21
N ASN A 128 20.96 -11.04 3.24
CA ASN A 128 20.22 -11.97 4.08
C ASN A 128 20.44 -11.62 5.55
N LEU A 129 19.36 -11.31 6.29
CA LEU A 129 19.44 -10.99 7.72
C LEU A 129 20.08 -12.09 8.58
N THR A 130 20.15 -13.33 8.07
CA THR A 130 20.79 -14.48 8.72
C THR A 130 22.32 -14.50 8.57
N GLU A 131 22.89 -13.74 7.64
CA GLU A 131 24.31 -13.73 7.29
C GLU A 131 24.96 -12.36 7.50
N VAL A 132 24.29 -11.50 8.28
CA VAL A 132 24.77 -10.14 8.56
C VAL A 132 26.07 -10.17 9.35
N ASP A 133 27.10 -9.55 8.77
CA ASP A 133 28.36 -9.26 9.47
C ASP A 133 28.33 -7.84 10.07
N LEU A 134 28.82 -7.70 11.30
CA LEU A 134 28.94 -6.43 12.02
C LEU A 134 30.41 -6.09 12.34
N SER A 135 31.36 -6.84 11.78
CA SER A 135 32.79 -6.72 12.07
C SER A 135 33.42 -5.41 11.58
N THR A 136 32.81 -4.77 10.58
CA THR A 136 33.25 -3.48 10.03
C THR A 136 32.14 -2.43 10.15
N ARG A 137 32.53 -1.16 10.18
CA ARG A 137 31.57 -0.04 10.16
C ARG A 137 30.66 -0.10 8.93
N GLU A 138 31.23 -0.45 7.78
CA GLU A 138 30.52 -0.57 6.52
C GLU A 138 29.45 -1.66 6.58
N ALA A 139 29.82 -2.87 7.01
CA ALA A 139 28.89 -3.99 7.13
C ALA A 139 27.78 -3.69 8.16
N ALA A 140 28.12 -2.99 9.26
CA ALA A 140 27.14 -2.55 10.24
C ALA A 140 26.14 -1.52 9.69
N THR A 141 26.58 -0.55 8.88
CA THR A 141 25.68 0.42 8.23
C THR A 141 24.76 -0.26 7.22
N GLN A 142 25.29 -1.19 6.41
CA GLN A 142 24.49 -1.97 5.47
C GLN A 142 23.45 -2.83 6.20
N ALA A 143 23.82 -3.44 7.33
CA ALA A 143 22.92 -4.18 8.19
C ALA A 143 21.75 -3.34 8.73
N LEU A 144 22.01 -2.09 9.11
CA LEU A 144 20.98 -1.17 9.59
C LEU A 144 19.98 -0.83 8.47
N GLY A 145 20.46 -0.54 7.26
CA GLY A 145 19.60 -0.30 6.10
C GLY A 145 18.75 -1.51 5.75
N ALA A 146 19.35 -2.70 5.75
CA ALA A 146 18.64 -3.97 5.59
C ALA A 146 17.50 -4.15 6.61
N VAL A 147 17.77 -3.92 7.89
CA VAL A 147 16.74 -4.04 8.95
C VAL A 147 15.64 -3.00 8.77
N ASP A 148 15.98 -1.76 8.40
CA ASP A 148 14.99 -0.70 8.19
C ASP A 148 14.07 -1.00 6.99
N GLY A 149 14.64 -1.51 5.89
CA GLY A 149 13.88 -1.98 4.73
C GLY A 149 12.93 -3.13 5.08
N ALA A 150 13.43 -4.13 5.83
CA ALA A 150 12.59 -5.23 6.30
C ALA A 150 11.45 -4.76 7.22
N LEU A 151 11.72 -3.80 8.11
CA LEU A 151 10.70 -3.20 8.98
C LEU A 151 9.66 -2.40 8.16
N THR A 152 10.10 -1.68 7.14
CA THR A 152 9.22 -0.95 6.21
C THR A 152 8.27 -1.91 5.51
N GLN A 153 8.77 -3.04 4.99
CA GLN A 153 7.92 -4.05 4.36
C GLN A 153 6.91 -4.67 5.33
N ILE A 154 7.32 -5.01 6.56
CA ILE A 154 6.42 -5.49 7.61
C ILE A 154 5.33 -4.47 7.91
N ASN A 155 5.69 -3.19 8.00
CA ASN A 155 4.74 -2.11 8.27
C ASN A 155 3.77 -1.91 7.10
N SER A 156 4.24 -2.02 5.85
CA SER A 156 3.39 -1.97 4.65
C SER A 156 2.35 -3.10 4.67
N LEU A 157 2.79 -4.34 4.91
CA LEU A 157 1.88 -5.49 5.04
C LEU A 157 0.86 -5.30 6.18
N ARG A 158 1.28 -4.77 7.32
CA ARG A 158 0.37 -4.46 8.44
C ARG A 158 -0.65 -3.39 8.08
N ALA A 159 -0.25 -2.37 7.32
CA ALA A 159 -1.15 -1.33 6.84
C ALA A 159 -2.20 -1.90 5.87
N GLU A 160 -1.79 -2.76 4.94
CA GLU A 160 -2.70 -3.45 4.01
C GLU A 160 -3.70 -4.34 4.77
N LEU A 161 -3.22 -5.15 5.72
CA LEU A 161 -4.09 -5.97 6.57
C LEU A 161 -5.06 -5.11 7.39
N GLY A 162 -4.62 -3.94 7.88
CA GLY A 162 -5.49 -2.96 8.55
C GLY A 162 -6.57 -2.40 7.64
N ALA A 163 -6.22 -2.05 6.40
CA ALA A 163 -7.19 -1.59 5.40
C ALA A 163 -8.23 -2.68 5.07
N VAL A 164 -7.79 -3.94 4.94
CA VAL A 164 -8.69 -5.09 4.74
C VAL A 164 -9.64 -5.26 5.93
N GLN A 165 -9.17 -5.12 7.17
CA GLN A 165 -10.01 -5.18 8.36
C GLN A 165 -11.09 -4.09 8.36
N VAL A 166 -10.74 -2.84 8.01
CA VAL A 166 -11.71 -1.74 7.88
C VAL A 166 -12.77 -2.05 6.82
N ARG A 167 -12.38 -2.65 5.70
CA ARG A 167 -13.32 -3.06 4.64
C ARG A 167 -14.25 -4.18 5.11
N PHE A 168 -13.75 -5.14 5.87
CA PHE A 168 -14.59 -6.19 6.47
C PHE A 168 -15.60 -5.61 7.45
N GLU A 169 -15.18 -4.71 8.34
CA GLU A 169 -16.09 -4.07 9.30
C GLU A 169 -17.22 -3.30 8.60
N SER A 170 -16.88 -2.53 7.56
CA SER A 170 -17.86 -1.81 6.73
C SER A 170 -18.84 -2.77 6.04
N THR A 171 -18.33 -3.88 5.49
CA THR A 171 -19.15 -4.89 4.80
C THR A 171 -20.10 -5.58 5.78
N ILE A 172 -19.62 -5.93 6.98
CA ILE A 172 -20.42 -6.56 8.04
C ILE A 172 -21.54 -5.61 8.49
N SER A 173 -21.22 -4.34 8.72
CA SER A 173 -22.21 -3.32 9.10
C SER A 173 -23.32 -3.18 8.06
N ASN A 174 -22.96 -3.07 6.77
CA ASN A 174 -23.93 -2.98 5.68
C ASN A 174 -24.78 -4.25 5.54
N LEU A 175 -24.16 -5.43 5.67
CA LEU A 175 -24.88 -6.71 5.64
C LEU A 175 -25.88 -6.81 6.81
N SER A 176 -25.50 -6.38 8.01
CA SER A 176 -26.38 -6.37 9.17
C SER A 176 -27.62 -5.50 8.94
N VAL A 177 -27.47 -4.31 8.34
CA VAL A 177 -28.59 -3.44 7.97
C VAL A 177 -29.49 -4.11 6.92
N SER A 178 -28.89 -4.77 5.92
CA SER A 178 -29.64 -5.49 4.89
C SER A 178 -30.44 -6.66 5.47
N VAL A 179 -29.87 -7.41 6.41
CA VAL A 179 -30.54 -8.51 7.11
C VAL A 179 -31.73 -8.00 7.92
N GLU A 180 -31.57 -6.89 8.66
CA GLU A 180 -32.66 -6.28 9.44
C GLU A 180 -33.82 -5.85 8.53
N ASN A 181 -33.52 -5.15 7.43
CA ASN A 181 -34.51 -4.72 6.45
C ASN A 181 -35.25 -5.91 5.81
N GLN A 182 -34.52 -6.97 5.47
CA GLN A 182 -35.11 -8.17 4.86
C GLN A 182 -35.98 -8.95 5.87
N SER A 183 -35.56 -9.03 7.13
CA SER A 183 -36.34 -9.61 8.22
C SER A 183 -37.65 -8.84 8.42
N ALA A 184 -37.57 -7.50 8.51
CA ALA A 184 -38.74 -6.63 8.66
C ALA A 184 -39.69 -6.70 7.45
N ALA A 185 -39.17 -6.83 6.22
CA ALA A 185 -39.98 -7.04 5.03
C ALA A 185 -40.71 -8.40 5.06
N ARG A 186 -39.99 -9.47 5.45
CA ARG A 186 -40.57 -10.81 5.58
C ARG A 186 -41.63 -10.88 6.67
N SER A 187 -41.41 -10.24 7.81
CA SER A 187 -42.38 -10.13 8.91
C SER A 187 -43.68 -9.49 8.42
N ARG A 188 -43.58 -8.36 7.70
CA ARG A 188 -44.75 -7.68 7.13
C ARG A 188 -45.53 -8.54 6.13
N ILE A 189 -44.86 -9.32 5.30
CA ILE A 189 -45.52 -10.25 4.37
C ILE A 189 -46.23 -11.36 5.15
N GLN A 190 -45.55 -11.99 6.10
CA GLN A 190 -46.15 -13.05 6.92
C GLN A 190 -47.34 -12.56 7.74
N ASP A 191 -47.24 -11.39 8.37
CA ASP A 191 -48.33 -10.81 9.15
C ASP A 191 -49.54 -10.48 8.27
N ALA A 192 -49.32 -9.97 7.06
CA ALA A 192 -50.39 -9.69 6.10
C ALA A 192 -51.08 -10.97 5.60
N ASP A 193 -50.30 -12.01 5.26
CA ASP A 193 -50.83 -13.30 4.83
C ASP A 193 -51.62 -13.99 5.95
N PHE A 194 -51.11 -13.93 7.19
CA PHE A 194 -51.79 -14.49 8.35
C PHE A 194 -53.10 -13.77 8.65
N ALA A 195 -53.11 -12.44 8.55
CA ALA A 195 -54.33 -11.64 8.71
C ALA A 195 -55.38 -11.97 7.64
N ALA A 196 -54.95 -12.14 6.37
CA ALA A 196 -55.84 -12.50 5.27
C ALA A 196 -56.46 -13.89 5.45
N GLU A 197 -55.65 -14.90 5.80
CA GLU A 197 -56.12 -16.27 6.03
C GLU A 197 -57.05 -16.36 7.25
N THR A 198 -56.71 -15.66 8.34
CA THR A 198 -57.57 -15.60 9.53
C THR A 198 -58.91 -14.95 9.23
N ALA A 199 -58.94 -13.89 8.42
CA ALA A 199 -60.19 -13.26 7.99
C ALA A 199 -61.03 -14.18 7.10
N ALA A 200 -60.39 -14.92 6.18
CA ALA A 200 -61.06 -15.91 5.33
C ALA A 200 -61.65 -17.07 6.16
N LEU A 201 -60.88 -17.61 7.11
CA LEU A 201 -61.33 -18.64 8.05
C LEU A 201 -62.52 -18.14 8.89
N THR A 202 -62.42 -16.94 9.46
CA THR A 202 -63.49 -16.33 10.26
C THR A 202 -64.75 -16.14 9.43
N LYS A 203 -64.61 -15.64 8.19
CA LYS A 203 -65.73 -15.50 7.25
C LYS A 203 -66.38 -16.86 6.94
N ALA A 204 -65.58 -17.90 6.71
CA ALA A 204 -66.09 -19.25 6.46
C ALA A 204 -66.87 -19.79 7.68
N GLN A 205 -66.35 -19.60 8.90
CA GLN A 205 -67.03 -20.00 10.14
C GLN A 205 -68.35 -19.25 10.35
N ILE A 206 -68.37 -17.93 10.12
CA ILE A 206 -69.60 -17.12 10.22
C ILE A 206 -70.63 -17.58 9.17
N LEU A 207 -70.22 -17.83 7.93
CA LEU A 207 -71.11 -18.34 6.89
C LEU A 207 -71.67 -19.73 7.23
N GLN A 208 -70.87 -20.60 7.83
CA GLN A 208 -71.34 -21.91 8.30
C GLN A 208 -72.39 -21.78 9.41
N GLN A 209 -72.14 -20.94 10.42
CA GLN A 209 -73.12 -20.71 11.49
C GLN A 209 -74.40 -20.03 10.98
N ALA A 210 -74.27 -19.03 10.10
CA ALA A 210 -75.41 -18.37 9.46
C ALA A 210 -76.20 -19.35 8.58
N GLY A 211 -75.51 -20.21 7.83
CA GLY A 211 -76.13 -21.25 7.01
C GLY A 211 -76.97 -22.22 7.84
N ILE A 212 -76.46 -22.68 8.99
CA ILE A 212 -77.20 -23.56 9.92
C ILE A 212 -78.42 -22.83 10.50
N SER A 213 -78.27 -21.56 10.89
CA SER A 213 -79.36 -20.73 11.44
C SER A 213 -80.45 -20.46 10.39
N VAL A 214 -80.08 -20.13 9.16
CA VAL A 214 -81.05 -19.95 8.06
C VAL A 214 -81.75 -21.26 7.72
N LEU A 215 -81.02 -22.37 7.69
CA LEU A 215 -81.62 -23.69 7.46
C LEU A 215 -82.60 -24.07 8.58
N SER A 216 -82.26 -23.80 9.85
CA SER A 216 -83.13 -24.07 10.99
C SER A 216 -84.39 -23.20 10.97
N GLN A 217 -84.26 -21.92 10.60
CA GLN A 217 -85.37 -20.99 10.45
C GLN A 217 -86.30 -21.37 9.29
N ALA A 218 -85.74 -21.79 8.15
CA ALA A 218 -86.51 -22.28 7.00
C ALA A 218 -87.24 -23.58 7.33
N ASN A 219 -86.60 -24.51 8.04
CA ASN A 219 -87.26 -25.75 8.48
C ASN A 219 -88.42 -25.46 9.45
N ALA A 220 -88.24 -24.51 10.39
CA ALA A 220 -89.29 -24.11 11.33
C ALA A 220 -90.50 -23.45 10.64
N SER A 221 -90.26 -22.58 9.64
CA SER A 221 -91.37 -21.97 8.88
C SER A 221 -92.11 -23.00 8.02
N THR A 222 -91.40 -23.98 7.44
CA THR A 222 -92.02 -25.06 6.64
C THR A 222 -92.95 -25.93 7.50
N GLN A 223 -92.54 -26.26 8.73
CA GLN A 223 -93.41 -27.00 9.66
C GLN A 223 -94.65 -26.18 10.07
N SER A 224 -94.50 -24.87 10.20
CA SER A 224 -95.61 -23.96 10.52
C SER A 224 -96.65 -23.90 9.41
N VAL A 225 -96.21 -23.99 8.14
CA VAL A 225 -97.12 -24.09 6.97
C VAL A 225 -97.83 -25.45 6.93
N LEU A 226 -97.13 -26.54 7.26
CA LEU A 226 -97.75 -27.87 7.34
C LEU A 226 -98.83 -27.97 8.42
N ALA A 227 -98.68 -27.20 9.51
CA ALA A 227 -99.67 -27.09 10.58
C ALA A 227 -100.92 -26.28 10.17
N LEU A 228 -100.84 -25.45 9.12
CA LEU A 228 -101.97 -24.70 8.56
C LEU A 228 -102.75 -25.47 7.48
N LEU A 229 -102.20 -26.58 7.00
CA LEU A 229 -102.82 -27.45 5.98
C LEU A 229 -103.50 -28.71 6.57
N GLN A 230 -103.45 -28.88 7.89
CA GLN A 230 -104.15 -29.92 8.65
C GLN A 230 -105.31 -29.29 9.44
#